data_AF-J2SJZ2-F1
#
_entry.id   AF-J2SJZ2-F1
#
_cell.length_a   1.000
_cell.length_b   1.000
_cell.length_c   1.000
_cell.angle_alpha   90.00
_cell.angle_beta   90.00
_cell.angle_gamma   90.00
#
_symmetry.space_group_name_H-M   'P 1'
#
loop_
_entity.id
_entity.type
_entity.pdbx_description
1 polymer ?
#
loop_
_entity_poly.entity_id
_entity_poly.type
_entity_poly.pdbx_seq_one_letter_code
_entity_poly.pdbx_strand_id
1 'polypeptide(L)'
;MGKRKVFTKTDLSVSQVEHSRDAVANVVILRKAIPPSNTIIKFKRNTTTIRSFDFARWYGAGIDPLTHACQRQIERFLSDGEAVLATSTVTSYCKGLRNFLDYCMLRATAFGRELDLADITRDLIDGYLGHLAGLDVTTISNRTTYSQTKSVLLALGRRGLVHLVTSGDAATFPDNPFPNSNRKVNGETALSKRERQALTVALRQAIKSIWDDDVPVTGELLSVILLVVALHTGRNTTPLLEMGRDCLRSHPKDNTVFLVLWKRRGYNSSKVALRPESDAERVLESTPSVRTTLERLIRRVMTLTEPLDAEAPVDLKGRVWLHRIRSGKNAGEIHALSASSLGYAVTSLVARYNLTNSDGRPLRINISRLRKTFANRIFELTDGDLATTAVALGNTPRVADQNYLAPGEVARRNWQFMGEVLVQELLTQTIGATYKNTPMGRCADPVNGQYAPKREGATCTNFINCLRCSHYAVTAEDLYKLFSFYFRVLTERSRMDKRRWAREYAHIPRLIDHYIIAEGLRRGTFKAAVVEAARERARILPHPFWTVDLIDNLEVFA
;
A
#
# COMPACT_ATOMS: atom_id res chain seq x y z
N MET A 1 1.28 30.58 -6.91
CA MET A 1 0.08 31.43 -7.05
C MET A 1 -0.98 30.95 -6.08
N GLY A 2 -1.37 31.80 -5.13
CA GLY A 2 -2.29 31.47 -4.04
C GLY A 2 -3.73 31.28 -4.53
N LYS A 3 -4.41 30.26 -4.01
CA LYS A 3 -5.82 29.98 -4.30
C LYS A 3 -6.69 31.09 -3.68
N ARG A 4 -7.28 31.93 -4.53
CA ARG A 4 -8.31 32.91 -4.14
C ARG A 4 -9.56 32.14 -3.69
N LYS A 5 -10.03 32.38 -2.46
CA LYS A 5 -11.36 31.92 -2.03
C LYS A 5 -12.41 32.74 -2.77
N VAL A 6 -13.19 32.10 -3.63
CA VAL A 6 -14.35 32.69 -4.31
C VAL A 6 -15.59 32.25 -3.53
N PHE A 7 -16.43 33.20 -3.14
CA PHE A 7 -17.70 32.93 -2.46
C PHE A 7 -18.76 32.52 -3.50
N THR A 8 -19.44 31.41 -3.24
CA THR A 8 -20.41 30.79 -4.16
C THR A 8 -21.75 31.52 -4.10
N LYS A 9 -22.22 32.04 -5.25
CA LYS A 9 -23.64 32.37 -5.46
C LYS A 9 -24.41 31.07 -5.70
N THR A 10 -25.52 30.87 -5.00
CA THR A 10 -26.40 29.70 -5.14
C THR A 10 -27.05 29.70 -6.53
N ASP A 11 -26.68 28.75 -7.38
CA ASP A 11 -27.29 28.54 -8.70
C ASP A 11 -28.66 27.85 -8.56
N LEU A 12 -29.67 28.34 -9.29
CA LEU A 12 -31.08 27.93 -9.23
C LEU A 12 -31.37 26.64 -10.02
N SER A 13 -30.39 26.11 -10.77
CA SER A 13 -30.48 24.92 -11.62
C SER A 13 -30.37 23.57 -10.89
N VAL A 14 -30.16 23.59 -9.56
CA VAL A 14 -29.79 22.41 -8.76
C VAL A 14 -31.03 21.63 -8.30
N SER A 15 -31.16 20.34 -8.69
CA SER A 15 -32.27 19.43 -8.34
C SER A 15 -32.75 19.61 -6.89
N GLN A 16 -33.90 20.25 -6.66
CA GLN A 16 -34.39 20.51 -5.30
C GLN A 16 -35.12 19.29 -4.74
N VAL A 17 -35.06 19.10 -3.42
CA VAL A 17 -36.00 18.21 -2.74
C VAL A 17 -37.21 19.08 -2.47
N GLU A 18 -38.31 18.85 -3.18
CA GLU A 18 -39.57 19.55 -2.91
C GLU A 18 -40.12 19.09 -1.57
N HIS A 19 -40.14 19.99 -0.59
CA HIS A 19 -40.56 19.67 0.77
C HIS A 19 -41.40 20.80 1.37
N SER A 20 -42.32 20.42 2.25
CA SER A 20 -43.02 21.30 3.20
C SER A 20 -42.50 21.05 4.61
N ARG A 21 -42.95 21.86 5.57
CA ARG A 21 -42.76 21.59 7.00
C ARG A 21 -44.09 21.19 7.62
N ASP A 22 -44.10 20.15 8.45
CA ASP A 22 -45.29 19.76 9.23
C ASP A 22 -45.53 20.74 10.40
N ALA A 23 -46.59 20.50 11.17
CA ALA A 23 -46.97 21.31 12.32
C ALA A 23 -45.92 21.33 13.45
N VAL A 24 -44.95 20.41 13.43
CA VAL A 24 -43.83 20.29 14.38
C VAL A 24 -42.49 20.73 13.74
N ALA A 25 -42.57 21.38 12.56
CA ALA A 25 -41.45 21.86 11.76
C ALA A 25 -40.53 20.78 11.15
N ASN A 26 -40.95 19.50 11.11
CA ASN A 26 -40.22 18.46 10.38
C ASN A 26 -40.38 18.62 8.87
N VAL A 27 -39.35 18.25 8.13
CA VAL A 27 -39.36 18.26 6.67
C VAL A 27 -40.16 17.09 6.13
N VAL A 28 -41.25 17.38 5.42
CA VAL A 28 -42.10 16.39 4.75
C VAL A 28 -41.97 16.58 3.24
N ILE A 29 -41.65 15.51 2.51
CA ILE A 29 -41.55 15.57 1.05
C ILE A 29 -42.97 15.54 0.47
N LEU A 30 -43.25 16.40 -0.50
CA LEU A 30 -44.57 16.44 -1.15
C LEU A 30 -44.85 15.10 -1.84
N ARG A 31 -45.98 14.45 -1.51
CA ARG A 31 -46.37 13.13 -2.08
C ARG A 31 -46.42 13.12 -3.62
N LYS A 32 -46.70 14.27 -4.26
CA LYS A 32 -46.69 14.40 -5.73
C LYS A 32 -45.29 14.30 -6.36
N ALA A 33 -44.23 14.46 -5.57
CA ALA A 33 -42.84 14.39 -6.04
C ALA A 33 -42.23 12.97 -5.93
N ILE A 34 -42.98 11.99 -5.42
CA ILE A 34 -42.54 10.62 -5.16
C ILE A 34 -43.44 9.63 -5.90
N PRO A 35 -42.89 8.68 -6.69
CA PRO A 35 -41.50 8.59 -7.15
C PRO A 35 -41.19 9.63 -8.25
N PRO A 36 -39.90 9.99 -8.45
CA PRO A 36 -39.51 10.84 -9.57
C PRO A 36 -39.71 10.10 -10.90
N SER A 37 -39.95 10.85 -11.98
CA SER A 37 -40.17 10.31 -13.33
C SER A 37 -39.03 9.43 -13.87
N ASN A 38 -37.82 9.59 -13.34
CA ASN A 38 -36.69 8.71 -13.61
C ASN A 38 -36.03 8.27 -12.29
N THR A 39 -35.98 6.97 -12.04
CA THR A 39 -35.32 6.36 -10.87
C THR A 39 -33.88 5.95 -11.13
N ILE A 40 -33.44 6.03 -12.40
CA ILE A 40 -32.13 5.58 -12.86
C ILE A 40 -31.18 6.78 -12.99
N ILE A 41 -30.14 6.78 -12.17
CA ILE A 41 -29.04 7.72 -12.29
C ILE A 41 -27.96 7.12 -13.19
N LYS A 42 -27.60 7.84 -14.27
CA LYS A 42 -26.51 7.46 -15.18
C LYS A 42 -25.22 8.18 -14.78
N PHE A 43 -24.12 7.44 -14.72
CA PHE A 43 -22.80 8.00 -14.44
C PHE A 43 -21.99 8.16 -15.72
N LYS A 44 -21.34 9.32 -15.88
CA LYS A 44 -20.27 9.49 -16.86
C LYS A 44 -19.12 8.51 -16.55
N ARG A 45 -18.30 8.21 -17.56
CA ARG A 45 -17.18 7.26 -17.43
C ARG A 45 -16.26 7.68 -16.28
N ASN A 46 -16.06 6.78 -15.33
CA ASN A 46 -15.28 7.04 -14.13
C ASN A 46 -14.32 5.86 -13.82
N THR A 47 -13.62 5.93 -12.70
CA THR A 47 -12.64 4.90 -12.29
C THR A 47 -13.27 3.55 -11.95
N THR A 48 -14.59 3.48 -11.78
CA THR A 48 -15.34 2.25 -11.50
C THR A 48 -15.91 1.67 -12.81
N THR A 49 -16.39 0.43 -12.77
CA THR A 49 -17.09 -0.22 -13.89
C THR A 49 -18.59 0.08 -13.92
N ILE A 50 -19.13 0.71 -12.88
CA ILE A 50 -20.57 0.98 -12.75
C ILE A 50 -20.94 2.20 -13.59
N ARG A 51 -22.01 2.08 -14.37
CA ARG A 51 -22.48 3.11 -15.31
C ARG A 51 -23.87 3.64 -14.99
N SER A 52 -24.62 2.94 -14.16
CA SER A 52 -25.90 3.39 -13.65
C SER A 52 -26.14 2.87 -12.24
N PHE A 53 -27.05 3.51 -11.54
CA PHE A 53 -27.63 3.01 -10.30
C PHE A 53 -29.12 3.30 -10.32
N ASP A 54 -29.92 2.27 -10.02
CA ASP A 54 -31.37 2.34 -10.05
C ASP A 54 -31.92 2.31 -8.62
N PHE A 55 -32.77 3.30 -8.30
CA PHE A 55 -33.45 3.42 -7.01
C PHE A 55 -34.82 2.75 -6.97
N ALA A 56 -35.33 2.22 -8.09
CA ALA A 56 -36.71 1.71 -8.23
C ALA A 56 -37.12 0.73 -7.12
N ARG A 57 -36.21 -0.16 -6.70
CA ARG A 57 -36.47 -1.19 -5.68
C ARG A 57 -36.90 -0.63 -4.32
N TRP A 58 -36.52 0.60 -3.97
CA TRP A 58 -36.79 1.21 -2.66
C TRP A 58 -37.97 2.17 -2.65
N TYR A 59 -38.67 2.33 -3.78
CA TYR A 59 -39.95 3.04 -3.85
C TYR A 59 -41.12 2.07 -3.68
N GLY A 60 -42.18 2.47 -2.98
CA GLY A 60 -43.30 1.61 -2.59
C GLY A 60 -42.98 0.64 -1.45
N ALA A 61 -41.85 0.84 -0.77
CA ALA A 61 -41.33 -0.07 0.26
C ALA A 61 -41.48 0.47 1.69
N GLY A 62 -42.30 1.51 1.88
CA GLY A 62 -42.49 2.19 3.16
C GLY A 62 -41.30 3.07 3.59
N ILE A 63 -40.38 3.38 2.67
CA ILE A 63 -39.21 4.26 2.92
C ILE A 63 -39.04 5.33 1.84
N ASP A 64 -40.12 5.63 1.12
CA ASP A 64 -40.10 6.44 -0.08
C ASP A 64 -39.55 7.86 0.14
N PRO A 65 -39.86 8.54 1.27
CA PRO A 65 -39.28 9.84 1.59
C PRO A 65 -37.74 9.78 1.74
N LEU A 66 -37.22 8.72 2.36
CA LEU A 66 -35.78 8.47 2.51
C LEU A 66 -35.12 8.21 1.15
N THR A 67 -35.73 7.34 0.34
CA THR A 67 -35.26 6.98 -1.00
C THR A 67 -35.20 8.21 -1.91
N HIS A 68 -36.26 9.02 -1.92
CA HIS A 68 -36.33 10.24 -2.73
C HIS A 68 -35.26 11.26 -2.31
N ALA A 69 -35.11 11.53 -1.01
CA ALA A 69 -34.09 12.45 -0.52
C ALA A 69 -32.67 11.99 -0.90
N CYS A 70 -32.38 10.70 -0.74
CA CYS A 70 -31.09 10.12 -1.12
C CYS A 70 -30.83 10.24 -2.62
N GLN A 71 -31.81 9.91 -3.47
CA GLN A 71 -31.70 10.02 -4.93
C GLN A 71 -31.39 11.47 -5.35
N ARG A 72 -32.18 12.45 -4.87
CA ARG A 72 -31.96 13.87 -5.18
C ARG A 72 -30.60 14.37 -4.68
N GLN A 73 -30.12 13.87 -3.55
CA GLN A 73 -28.79 14.23 -3.06
C GLN A 73 -27.66 13.67 -3.94
N ILE A 74 -27.83 12.46 -4.50
CA ILE A 74 -26.88 11.91 -5.49
C ILE A 74 -26.91 12.69 -6.79
N GLU A 75 -28.09 13.05 -7.31
CA GLU A 75 -28.23 13.90 -8.51
C GLU A 75 -27.52 15.25 -8.31
N ARG A 76 -27.66 15.86 -7.13
CA ARG A 76 -26.93 17.09 -6.76
C ARG A 76 -25.42 16.91 -6.72
N PHE A 77 -24.91 15.77 -6.27
CA PHE A 77 -23.48 15.53 -6.33
C PHE A 77 -22.95 15.40 -7.77
N LEU A 78 -23.84 15.17 -8.74
CA LEU A 78 -23.51 15.04 -10.16
C LEU A 78 -23.82 16.28 -10.99
N SER A 79 -24.61 17.24 -10.50
CA SER A 79 -24.95 18.46 -11.26
C SER A 79 -23.69 19.27 -11.59
N ASP A 80 -23.47 19.50 -12.89
CA ASP A 80 -22.21 19.91 -13.54
C ASP A 80 -21.73 21.35 -13.22
N GLY A 81 -22.32 22.05 -12.25
CA GLY A 81 -21.98 23.46 -11.97
C GLY A 81 -20.62 23.68 -11.31
N GLU A 82 -20.13 22.73 -10.52
CA GLU A 82 -18.82 22.73 -9.85
C GLU A 82 -18.74 21.45 -9.00
N ALA A 83 -18.59 20.28 -9.64
CA ALA A 83 -18.60 19.01 -8.91
C ALA A 83 -17.42 18.94 -7.91
N VAL A 84 -17.68 19.27 -6.64
CA VAL A 84 -16.72 19.15 -5.52
C VAL A 84 -16.24 17.69 -5.37
N LEU A 85 -17.04 16.74 -5.84
CA LEU A 85 -16.82 15.31 -5.72
C LEU A 85 -16.60 14.66 -7.10
N ALA A 86 -15.60 13.80 -7.18
CA ALA A 86 -15.40 12.95 -8.36
C ALA A 86 -16.58 11.97 -8.54
N THR A 87 -16.99 11.72 -9.79
CA THR A 87 -18.08 10.77 -10.10
C THR A 87 -17.88 9.39 -9.49
N SER A 88 -16.63 8.93 -9.36
CA SER A 88 -16.31 7.65 -8.72
C SER A 88 -16.63 7.63 -7.22
N THR A 89 -16.47 8.76 -6.53
CA THR A 89 -16.88 8.94 -5.13
C THR A 89 -18.40 8.84 -5.01
N VAL A 90 -19.13 9.48 -5.93
CA VAL A 90 -20.59 9.41 -5.96
C VAL A 90 -21.08 7.99 -6.23
N THR A 91 -20.45 7.27 -7.16
CA THR A 91 -20.74 5.84 -7.37
C THR A 91 -20.48 4.99 -6.12
N SER A 92 -19.43 5.30 -5.36
CA SER A 92 -19.18 4.68 -4.05
C SER A 92 -20.29 4.99 -3.04
N TYR A 93 -20.82 6.21 -3.01
CA TYR A 93 -21.94 6.56 -2.13
C TYR A 93 -23.20 5.76 -2.44
N CYS A 94 -23.51 5.52 -3.72
CA CYS A 94 -24.64 4.66 -4.10
C CYS A 94 -24.50 3.22 -3.58
N LYS A 95 -23.26 2.68 -3.53
CA LYS A 95 -23.01 1.35 -2.93
C LYS A 95 -23.27 1.34 -1.41
N GLY A 96 -22.85 2.40 -0.71
CA GLY A 96 -23.15 2.56 0.71
C GLY A 96 -24.66 2.63 0.95
N LEU A 97 -25.34 3.51 0.20
CA LEU A 97 -26.78 3.72 0.28
C LEU A 97 -27.59 2.44 0.05
N ARG A 98 -27.18 1.56 -0.87
CA ARG A 98 -27.84 0.26 -1.06
C ARG A 98 -28.04 -0.48 0.25
N ASN A 99 -26.97 -0.65 1.03
CA ASN A 99 -27.04 -1.37 2.31
C ASN A 99 -27.87 -0.63 3.35
N PHE A 100 -27.83 0.71 3.34
CA PHE A 100 -28.64 1.53 4.25
C PHE A 100 -30.13 1.48 3.93
N LEU A 101 -30.50 1.61 2.65
CA LEU A 101 -31.90 1.56 2.21
C LEU A 101 -32.47 0.14 2.38
N ASP A 102 -31.69 -0.91 2.11
CA ASP A 102 -32.08 -2.29 2.41
C ASP A 102 -32.36 -2.48 3.92
N TYR A 103 -31.51 -1.92 4.80
CA TYR A 103 -31.77 -1.91 6.25
C TYR A 103 -33.02 -1.12 6.63
N CYS A 104 -33.25 0.05 6.02
CA CYS A 104 -34.43 0.86 6.29
C CYS A 104 -35.72 0.13 5.88
N MET A 105 -35.72 -0.59 4.75
CA MET A 105 -36.85 -1.45 4.35
C MET A 105 -37.15 -2.50 5.42
N LEU A 106 -36.12 -3.22 5.90
CA LEU A 106 -36.29 -4.22 6.95
C LEU A 106 -36.91 -3.61 8.21
N ARG A 107 -36.47 -2.40 8.57
CA ARG A 107 -36.95 -1.69 9.75
C ARG A 107 -38.39 -1.17 9.60
N ALA A 108 -38.75 -0.62 8.45
CA ALA A 108 -40.12 -0.20 8.14
C ALA A 108 -41.09 -1.39 8.25
N THR A 109 -40.71 -2.54 7.67
CA THR A 109 -41.46 -3.79 7.79
C THR A 109 -41.57 -4.26 9.24
N ALA A 110 -40.48 -4.23 10.01
CA ALA A 110 -40.48 -4.67 11.40
C ALA A 110 -41.37 -3.79 12.32
N PHE A 111 -41.47 -2.49 12.05
CA PHE A 111 -42.34 -1.58 12.80
C PHE A 111 -43.77 -1.51 12.26
N GLY A 112 -44.04 -2.06 11.07
CA GLY A 112 -45.34 -1.97 10.42
C GLY A 112 -45.76 -0.54 10.08
N ARG A 113 -44.79 0.37 9.87
CA ARG A 113 -45.04 1.78 9.53
C ARG A 113 -44.04 2.30 8.51
N GLU A 114 -44.44 3.37 7.82
CA GLU A 114 -43.54 4.11 6.93
C GLU A 114 -42.45 4.83 7.74
N LEU A 115 -41.26 4.96 7.15
CA LEU A 115 -40.15 5.73 7.68
C LEU A 115 -39.97 7.04 6.92
N ASP A 116 -39.89 8.12 7.69
CA ASP A 116 -39.69 9.48 7.21
C ASP A 116 -38.26 9.99 7.46
N LEU A 117 -37.94 11.18 6.94
CA LEU A 117 -36.64 11.83 7.18
C LEU A 117 -36.38 12.11 8.67
N ALA A 118 -37.44 12.31 9.46
CA ALA A 118 -37.35 12.50 10.90
C ALA A 118 -36.90 11.24 11.65
N ASP A 119 -37.07 10.05 11.05
CA ASP A 119 -36.65 8.77 11.64
C ASP A 119 -35.15 8.53 11.55
N ILE A 120 -34.38 9.40 10.87
CA ILE A 120 -32.92 9.35 10.87
C ILE A 120 -32.40 9.90 12.21
N THR A 121 -32.54 9.07 13.24
CA THR A 121 -32.10 9.34 14.61
C THR A 121 -30.85 8.51 14.95
N ARG A 122 -30.26 8.79 16.12
CA ARG A 122 -29.19 7.98 16.70
C ARG A 122 -29.53 6.49 16.72
N ASP A 123 -30.76 6.17 17.11
CA ASP A 123 -31.27 4.82 17.23
C ASP A 123 -31.35 4.09 15.86
N LEU A 124 -31.77 4.77 14.79
CA LEU A 124 -31.67 4.21 13.43
C LEU A 124 -30.22 3.93 13.04
N ILE A 125 -29.30 4.83 13.36
CA ILE A 125 -27.89 4.70 12.99
C ILE A 125 -27.20 3.57 13.76
N ASP A 126 -27.50 3.40 15.05
CA ASP A 126 -26.97 2.30 15.85
C ASP A 126 -27.53 0.94 15.40
N GLY A 127 -28.82 0.88 15.09
CA GLY A 127 -29.41 -0.31 14.48
C GLY A 127 -28.80 -0.64 13.12
N TYR A 128 -28.49 0.37 12.29
CA TYR A 128 -27.79 0.17 11.02
C TYR A 128 -26.35 -0.33 11.21
N LEU A 129 -25.63 0.18 12.22
CA LEU A 129 -24.29 -0.31 12.56
C LEU A 129 -24.33 -1.77 13.02
N GLY A 130 -25.35 -2.15 13.79
CA GLY A 130 -25.62 -3.54 14.17
C GLY A 130 -25.89 -4.42 12.95
N HIS A 131 -26.72 -3.96 12.01
CA HIS A 131 -26.98 -4.65 10.75
C HIS A 131 -25.70 -4.87 9.94
N LEU A 132 -24.85 -3.85 9.80
CA LEU A 132 -23.57 -3.98 9.11
C LEU A 132 -22.66 -5.01 9.80
N ALA A 133 -22.61 -5.03 11.13
CA ALA A 133 -21.86 -6.03 11.87
C ALA A 133 -22.36 -7.47 11.61
N GLY A 134 -23.65 -7.65 11.32
CA GLY A 134 -24.25 -8.95 10.99
C GLY A 134 -24.04 -9.44 9.54
N LEU A 135 -23.50 -8.62 8.63
CA LEU A 135 -23.30 -8.99 7.22
C LEU A 135 -22.13 -9.96 6.95
N ASP A 136 -21.46 -10.46 7.99
CA ASP A 136 -20.26 -11.34 7.93
C ASP A 136 -19.17 -10.85 6.94
N VAL A 137 -19.01 -9.53 6.84
CA VAL A 137 -17.95 -8.89 6.07
C VAL A 137 -16.89 -8.30 6.99
N THR A 138 -15.68 -8.08 6.46
CA THR A 138 -14.59 -7.51 7.26
C THR A 138 -14.97 -6.16 7.89
N THR A 139 -14.46 -5.88 9.10
CA THR A 139 -14.72 -4.62 9.82
C THR A 139 -14.39 -3.38 8.97
N ILE A 140 -13.41 -3.48 8.07
CA ILE A 140 -12.98 -2.40 7.18
C ILE A 140 -14.02 -2.15 6.08
N SER A 141 -14.58 -3.22 5.50
CA SER A 141 -15.69 -3.12 4.55
C SER A 141 -16.88 -2.41 5.19
N ASN A 142 -17.26 -2.82 6.41
CA ASN A 142 -18.34 -2.17 7.17
C ASN A 142 -18.07 -0.70 7.44
N ARG A 143 -16.86 -0.35 7.90
CA ARG A 143 -16.47 1.05 8.08
C ARG A 143 -16.57 1.86 6.78
N THR A 144 -16.15 1.27 5.67
CA THR A 144 -16.18 1.92 4.35
C THR A 144 -17.61 2.15 3.89
N THR A 145 -18.47 1.13 3.99
CA THR A 145 -19.90 1.20 3.68
C THR A 145 -20.58 2.27 4.54
N TYR A 146 -20.36 2.24 5.86
CA TYR A 146 -20.88 3.25 6.77
C TYR A 146 -20.42 4.67 6.42
N SER A 147 -19.13 4.86 6.13
CA SER A 147 -18.59 6.18 5.77
C SER A 147 -19.18 6.73 4.47
N GLN A 148 -19.45 5.86 3.50
CA GLN A 148 -20.14 6.19 2.25
C GLN A 148 -21.58 6.64 2.51
N THR A 149 -22.33 5.89 3.32
CA THR A 149 -23.69 6.24 3.75
C THR A 149 -23.72 7.55 4.54
N LYS A 150 -22.89 7.68 5.58
CA LYS A 150 -22.77 8.88 6.43
C LYS A 150 -22.52 10.13 5.60
N SER A 151 -21.71 10.05 4.53
CA SER A 151 -21.43 11.19 3.65
C SER A 151 -22.68 11.76 2.98
N VAL A 152 -23.62 10.90 2.57
CA VAL A 152 -24.89 11.33 1.96
C VAL A 152 -25.84 11.89 3.02
N LEU A 153 -26.03 11.17 4.14
CA LEU A 153 -26.95 11.58 5.20
C LEU A 153 -26.51 12.89 5.87
N LEU A 154 -25.20 13.07 6.06
CA LEU A 154 -24.65 14.32 6.60
C LEU A 154 -24.82 15.49 5.64
N ALA A 155 -24.79 15.26 4.32
CA ALA A 155 -25.11 16.27 3.33
C ALA A 155 -26.60 16.65 3.34
N LEU A 156 -27.51 15.69 3.54
CA LEU A 156 -28.94 15.94 3.73
C LEU A 156 -29.18 16.78 5.00
N GLY A 157 -28.55 16.43 6.11
CA GLY A 157 -28.71 17.16 7.36
C GLY A 157 -28.07 18.56 7.34
N ARG A 158 -26.94 18.76 6.66
CA ARG A 158 -26.38 20.12 6.42
C ARG A 158 -27.32 21.03 5.63
N ARG A 159 -28.25 20.46 4.87
CA ARG A 159 -29.30 21.20 4.13
C ARG A 159 -30.57 21.40 4.96
N GLY A 160 -30.60 20.94 6.21
CA GLY A 160 -31.77 21.02 7.08
C GLY A 160 -32.89 20.03 6.73
N LEU A 161 -32.63 19.01 5.89
CA LEU A 161 -33.63 17.99 5.55
C LEU A 161 -33.75 16.91 6.63
N VAL A 162 -32.70 16.73 7.42
CA VAL A 162 -32.62 15.75 8.51
C VAL A 162 -32.13 16.49 9.74
N HIS A 163 -32.77 16.23 10.89
CA HIS A 163 -32.31 16.80 12.15
C HIS A 163 -31.00 16.12 12.58
N LEU A 164 -29.92 16.91 12.68
CA LEU A 164 -28.60 16.41 13.09
C LEU A 164 -28.25 16.90 14.49
N VAL A 165 -28.06 15.96 15.40
CA VAL A 165 -27.39 16.21 16.68
C VAL A 165 -25.89 16.10 16.43
N THR A 166 -25.17 17.20 16.60
CA THR A 166 -23.77 17.34 16.16
C THR A 166 -22.73 17.00 17.23
N SER A 167 -23.13 16.91 18.50
CA SER A 167 -22.22 16.68 19.63
C SER A 167 -22.89 15.91 20.77
N GLY A 168 -22.08 15.26 21.61
CA GLY A 168 -22.52 14.47 22.76
C GLY A 168 -22.82 13.02 22.42
N ASP A 169 -23.13 12.22 23.45
CA ASP A 169 -23.39 10.78 23.29
C ASP A 169 -24.61 10.49 22.42
N ALA A 170 -25.56 11.43 22.37
CA ALA A 170 -26.74 11.39 21.52
C ALA A 170 -26.50 11.89 20.08
N ALA A 171 -25.24 12.17 19.69
CA ALA A 171 -24.92 12.60 18.33
C ALA A 171 -25.43 11.59 17.30
N THR A 172 -26.18 12.06 16.29
CA THR A 172 -26.83 11.22 15.27
C THR A 172 -25.84 10.26 14.62
N PHE A 173 -24.60 10.70 14.42
CA PHE A 173 -23.52 9.83 13.97
C PHE A 173 -22.45 9.68 15.05
N PRO A 174 -22.16 8.45 15.52
CA PRO A 174 -21.07 8.23 16.47
C PRO A 174 -19.71 8.71 15.94
N ASP A 175 -18.86 9.15 16.86
CA ASP A 175 -17.51 9.63 16.56
C ASP A 175 -16.58 8.49 16.12
N ASN A 176 -16.61 7.35 16.81
CA ASN A 176 -15.76 6.21 16.51
C ASN A 176 -16.51 4.86 16.55
N PRO A 177 -17.41 4.58 15.59
CA PRO A 177 -18.15 3.32 15.54
C PRO A 177 -17.30 2.09 15.21
N PHE A 178 -16.06 2.28 14.76
CA PHE A 178 -15.15 1.18 14.37
C PHE A 178 -13.77 1.33 15.02
N PRO A 179 -13.68 1.18 16.36
CA PRO A 179 -12.42 1.33 17.09
C PRO A 179 -11.41 0.28 16.63
N ASN A 180 -10.12 0.65 16.63
CA ASN A 180 -9.00 -0.21 16.24
C ASN A 180 -9.10 -0.84 14.83
N SER A 181 -9.99 -0.37 13.95
CA SER A 181 -10.16 -0.91 12.60
C SER A 181 -8.87 -0.88 11.77
N ASN A 182 -8.00 0.11 12.00
CA ASN A 182 -6.69 0.21 11.33
C ASN A 182 -5.71 -0.90 11.73
N ARG A 183 -5.83 -1.48 12.95
CA ARG A 183 -4.97 -2.58 13.43
C ARG A 183 -5.40 -3.94 12.85
N LYS A 184 -6.63 -4.04 12.33
CA LYS A 184 -7.18 -5.24 11.69
C LYS A 184 -6.83 -5.32 10.19
N VAL A 185 -6.04 -4.39 9.66
CA VAL A 185 -5.64 -4.35 8.24
C VAL A 185 -4.42 -5.24 8.01
N ASN A 186 -4.64 -6.44 7.46
CA ASN A 186 -3.56 -7.23 6.89
C ASN A 186 -3.38 -6.83 5.43
N GLY A 187 -2.40 -5.97 5.16
CA GLY A 187 -1.99 -5.63 3.80
C GLY A 187 -1.34 -6.84 3.08
N GLU A 188 -1.21 -6.74 1.75
CA GLU A 188 -0.49 -7.75 0.97
C GLU A 188 0.99 -7.83 1.41
N THR A 189 1.49 -9.06 1.56
CA THR A 189 2.88 -9.35 1.93
C THR A 189 3.75 -9.45 0.67
N ALA A 190 5.00 -9.02 0.75
CA ALA A 190 5.93 -9.21 -0.36
C ALA A 190 6.14 -10.70 -0.67
N LEU A 191 6.45 -11.01 -1.93
CA LEU A 191 6.90 -12.35 -2.32
C LEU A 191 8.25 -12.65 -1.68
N SER A 192 8.43 -13.88 -1.22
CA SER A 192 9.73 -14.36 -0.77
C SER A 192 10.73 -14.41 -1.95
N LYS A 193 12.03 -14.54 -1.65
CA LYS A 193 13.06 -14.66 -2.69
C LYS A 193 12.80 -15.86 -3.62
N ARG A 194 12.40 -17.00 -3.05
CA ARG A 194 12.05 -18.23 -3.76
C ARG A 194 10.80 -18.03 -4.64
N GLU A 195 9.72 -17.51 -4.07
CA GLU A 195 8.47 -17.24 -4.80
C GLU A 195 8.71 -16.29 -5.97
N ARG A 196 9.50 -15.23 -5.76
CA ARG A 196 9.85 -14.26 -6.80
C ARG A 196 10.67 -14.88 -7.92
N GLN A 197 11.63 -15.74 -7.60
CA GLN A 197 12.44 -16.45 -8.59
C GLN A 197 11.56 -17.38 -9.44
N ALA A 198 10.74 -18.21 -8.80
CA ALA A 198 9.81 -19.10 -9.50
C ALA A 198 8.86 -18.32 -10.43
N LEU A 199 8.28 -17.22 -9.93
CA LEU A 199 7.42 -16.34 -10.74
C LEU A 199 8.19 -15.72 -11.93
N THR A 200 9.43 -15.27 -11.72
CA THR A 200 10.22 -14.66 -12.80
C THR A 200 10.50 -15.66 -13.93
N VAL A 201 10.83 -16.90 -13.58
CA VAL A 201 11.05 -17.99 -14.55
C VAL A 201 9.75 -18.28 -15.31
N ALA A 202 8.64 -18.45 -14.61
CA ALA A 202 7.33 -18.71 -15.22
C ALA A 202 6.92 -17.58 -16.18
N LEU A 203 7.07 -16.32 -15.77
CA LEU A 203 6.76 -15.17 -16.62
C LEU A 203 7.64 -15.13 -17.87
N ARG A 204 8.96 -15.37 -17.74
CA ARG A 204 9.88 -15.42 -18.89
C ARG A 204 9.47 -16.49 -19.90
N GLN A 205 9.10 -17.68 -19.43
CA GLN A 205 8.66 -18.77 -20.31
C GLN A 205 7.31 -18.43 -20.97
N ALA A 206 6.39 -17.83 -20.23
CA ALA A 206 5.06 -17.50 -20.72
C ALA A 206 5.02 -16.37 -21.76
N ILE A 207 5.99 -15.45 -21.75
CA ILE A 207 6.07 -14.37 -22.76
C ILE A 207 6.92 -14.74 -23.98
N LYS A 208 7.54 -15.92 -24.02
CA LYS A 208 8.49 -16.28 -25.08
C LYS A 208 7.88 -16.16 -26.49
N SER A 209 6.60 -16.55 -26.63
CA SER A 209 5.88 -16.53 -27.91
C SER A 209 5.62 -15.14 -28.49
N ILE A 210 5.78 -14.06 -27.71
CA ILE A 210 5.55 -12.68 -28.22
C ILE A 210 6.52 -12.30 -29.37
N TRP A 211 7.64 -13.01 -29.47
CA TRP A 211 8.67 -12.77 -30.48
C TRP A 211 8.42 -13.53 -31.78
N ASP A 212 7.44 -14.43 -31.80
CA ASP A 212 7.03 -15.13 -33.01
C ASP A 212 6.27 -14.16 -33.93
N ASP A 213 6.38 -14.34 -35.25
CA ASP A 213 5.82 -13.40 -36.22
C ASP A 213 4.28 -13.43 -36.29
N ASP A 214 3.67 -14.61 -36.11
CA ASP A 214 2.21 -14.82 -36.16
C ASP A 214 1.58 -15.03 -34.77
N VAL A 215 2.13 -14.39 -33.74
CA VAL A 215 1.65 -14.61 -32.37
C VAL A 215 0.20 -14.12 -32.18
N PRO A 216 -0.71 -14.98 -31.69
CA PRO A 216 -2.06 -14.55 -31.35
C PRO A 216 -2.06 -13.57 -30.17
N VAL A 217 -2.47 -12.32 -30.40
CA VAL A 217 -2.62 -11.31 -29.34
C VAL A 217 -3.86 -11.61 -28.49
N THR A 218 -3.66 -12.38 -27.41
CA THR A 218 -4.71 -12.75 -26.47
C THR A 218 -4.67 -11.88 -25.21
N GLY A 219 -5.83 -11.72 -24.56
CA GLY A 219 -5.91 -11.05 -23.26
C GLY A 219 -5.06 -11.74 -22.17
N GLU A 220 -4.87 -13.06 -22.26
CA GLU A 220 -3.99 -13.80 -21.35
C GLU A 220 -2.52 -13.42 -21.55
N LEU A 221 -2.02 -13.45 -22.79
CA LEU A 221 -0.63 -13.08 -23.12
C LEU A 221 -0.33 -11.64 -22.68
N LEU A 222 -1.21 -10.69 -23.02
CA LEU A 222 -1.06 -9.29 -22.61
C LEU A 222 -1.10 -9.13 -21.08
N SER A 223 -1.93 -9.91 -20.38
CA SER A 223 -1.99 -9.88 -18.91
C SER A 223 -0.69 -10.40 -18.28
N VAL A 224 -0.08 -11.45 -18.84
CA VAL A 224 1.21 -11.97 -18.38
C VAL A 224 2.32 -10.91 -18.60
N ILE A 225 2.33 -10.26 -19.77
CA ILE A 225 3.27 -9.17 -20.05
C ILE A 225 3.07 -7.99 -19.08
N LEU A 226 1.83 -7.65 -18.77
CA LEU A 226 1.49 -6.63 -17.76
C LEU A 226 2.07 -7.00 -16.37
N LEU A 227 2.05 -8.28 -15.98
CA LEU A 227 2.66 -8.74 -14.72
C LEU A 227 4.18 -8.57 -14.73
N VAL A 228 4.85 -8.78 -15.87
CA VAL A 228 6.29 -8.50 -16.03
C VAL A 228 6.56 -7.01 -15.81
N VAL A 229 5.80 -6.13 -16.47
CA VAL A 229 5.91 -4.68 -16.26
C VAL A 229 5.66 -4.31 -14.80
N ALA A 230 4.65 -4.90 -14.16
CA ALA A 230 4.32 -4.64 -12.76
C ALA A 230 5.44 -5.08 -11.79
N LEU A 231 6.02 -6.25 -12.01
CA LEU A 231 7.11 -6.80 -11.19
C LEU A 231 8.37 -5.93 -11.23
N HIS A 232 8.70 -5.37 -12.41
CA HIS A 232 9.91 -4.59 -12.61
C HIS A 232 9.75 -3.07 -12.36
N THR A 233 8.52 -2.54 -12.36
CA THR A 233 8.28 -1.09 -12.19
C THR A 233 7.59 -0.74 -10.87
N GLY A 234 7.01 -1.75 -10.20
CA GLY A 234 6.26 -1.60 -8.97
C GLY A 234 5.09 -0.62 -9.05
N ARG A 235 4.47 -0.41 -10.21
CA ARG A 235 3.38 0.59 -10.39
C ARG A 235 2.01 0.06 -9.94
N ASN A 236 1.06 0.98 -9.77
CA ASN A 236 -0.31 0.63 -9.37
C ASN A 236 -1.06 -0.05 -10.52
N THR A 237 -2.04 -0.88 -10.19
CA THR A 237 -2.87 -1.65 -11.14
C THR A 237 -3.55 -0.77 -12.19
N THR A 238 -4.30 0.26 -11.79
CA THR A 238 -5.09 1.08 -12.73
C THR A 238 -4.22 1.84 -13.74
N PRO A 239 -3.16 2.57 -13.35
CA PRO A 239 -2.26 3.20 -14.32
C PRO A 239 -1.58 2.22 -15.27
N LEU A 240 -1.31 0.98 -14.83
CA LEU A 240 -0.75 -0.07 -15.68
C LEU A 240 -1.79 -0.58 -16.68
N LEU A 241 -3.02 -0.92 -16.24
CA LEU A 241 -4.11 -1.37 -17.12
C LEU A 241 -4.52 -0.30 -18.14
N GLU A 242 -4.40 0.97 -17.77
CA GLU A 242 -4.78 2.12 -18.60
C GLU A 242 -3.59 2.74 -19.34
N MET A 243 -2.51 1.99 -19.52
CA MET A 243 -1.32 2.50 -20.20
C MET A 243 -1.67 2.98 -21.62
N GLY A 244 -1.33 4.24 -21.91
CA GLY A 244 -1.48 4.85 -23.23
C GLY A 244 -0.29 4.54 -24.14
N ARG A 245 -0.47 4.70 -25.45
CA ARG A 245 0.61 4.50 -26.44
C ARG A 245 1.78 5.50 -26.27
N ASP A 246 1.55 6.65 -25.64
CA ASP A 246 2.57 7.67 -25.33
C ASP A 246 3.36 7.41 -24.02
N CYS A 247 3.24 6.21 -23.45
CA CYS A 247 3.79 5.90 -22.13
C CYS A 247 5.33 5.87 -22.09
N LEU A 248 6.01 5.72 -23.22
CA LEU A 248 7.47 5.73 -23.31
C LEU A 248 7.95 7.12 -23.76
N ARG A 249 8.75 7.79 -22.91
CA ARG A 249 9.33 9.11 -23.21
C ARG A 249 10.85 9.10 -23.04
N SER A 250 11.57 9.75 -23.93
CA SER A 250 13.03 9.83 -23.84
C SER A 250 13.50 10.46 -22.53
N HIS A 251 14.53 9.90 -21.91
CA HIS A 251 15.20 10.51 -20.77
C HIS A 251 16.29 11.46 -21.26
N PRO A 252 16.60 12.57 -20.57
CA PRO A 252 17.78 13.41 -20.87
C PRO A 252 19.15 12.72 -20.77
N LYS A 253 19.19 11.42 -20.47
CA LYS A 253 20.41 10.62 -20.36
C LYS A 253 20.34 9.59 -21.46
N ASP A 254 21.42 9.44 -22.20
CA ASP A 254 21.48 8.51 -23.32
C ASP A 254 21.13 7.10 -22.88
N ASN A 255 20.45 6.38 -23.78
CA ASN A 255 19.98 5.00 -23.61
C ASN A 255 19.01 4.76 -22.45
N THR A 256 18.40 5.79 -21.84
CA THR A 256 17.37 5.63 -20.79
C THR A 256 16.01 6.13 -21.28
N VAL A 257 14.92 5.42 -20.93
CA VAL A 257 13.55 5.81 -21.29
C VAL A 257 12.68 5.88 -20.06
N PHE A 258 11.82 6.90 -19.95
CA PHE A 258 10.82 7.00 -18.92
C PHE A 258 9.55 6.23 -19.31
N LEU A 259 9.09 5.37 -18.40
CA LEU A 259 7.70 4.92 -18.37
C LEU A 259 6.85 5.95 -17.61
N VAL A 260 5.95 6.62 -18.31
CA VAL A 260 5.03 7.62 -17.79
C VAL A 260 3.61 7.04 -17.79
N LEU A 261 3.01 6.92 -16.61
CA LEU A 261 1.66 6.38 -16.43
C LEU A 261 0.74 7.42 -15.82
N TRP A 262 -0.43 7.61 -16.41
CA TRP A 262 -1.44 8.53 -15.89
C TRP A 262 -2.15 7.96 -14.66
N LYS A 263 -2.26 8.77 -13.60
CA LYS A 263 -3.07 8.45 -12.40
C LYS A 263 -4.33 9.31 -12.42
N ARG A 264 -5.48 8.65 -12.58
CA ARG A 264 -6.80 9.29 -12.44
C ARG A 264 -6.98 9.96 -11.07
N ARG A 265 -6.50 9.31 -9.99
CA ARG A 265 -6.52 9.88 -8.64
C ARG A 265 -5.41 10.92 -8.49
N GLY A 266 -5.78 12.16 -8.18
CA GLY A 266 -4.83 13.27 -8.03
C GLY A 266 -4.35 13.89 -9.35
N TYR A 267 -4.94 13.49 -10.48
CA TYR A 267 -4.71 14.08 -11.82
C TYR A 267 -3.23 14.31 -12.15
N ASN A 268 -2.39 13.30 -11.91
CA ASN A 268 -0.95 13.41 -12.08
C ASN A 268 -0.35 12.20 -12.80
N SER A 269 0.86 12.36 -13.34
CA SER A 269 1.61 11.28 -13.97
C SER A 269 2.62 10.66 -12.99
N SER A 270 2.69 9.33 -12.95
CA SER A 270 3.80 8.59 -12.33
C SER A 270 4.89 8.34 -13.36
N LYS A 271 6.15 8.59 -13.01
CA LYS A 271 7.29 8.40 -13.91
C LYS A 271 8.27 7.38 -13.32
N VAL A 272 8.87 6.55 -14.18
CA VAL A 272 9.89 5.56 -13.81
C VAL A 272 10.95 5.54 -14.89
N ALA A 273 12.23 5.64 -14.54
CA ALA A 273 13.29 5.42 -15.51
C ALA A 273 13.43 3.90 -15.74
N LEU A 274 13.31 3.48 -16.99
CA LEU A 274 13.69 2.17 -17.48
C LEU A 274 15.15 2.28 -17.93
N ARG A 275 16.06 1.69 -17.14
CA ARG A 275 17.47 1.66 -17.50
C ARG A 275 17.75 0.45 -18.40
N PRO A 276 18.69 0.57 -19.34
CA PRO A 276 19.31 -0.59 -19.97
C PRO A 276 20.13 -1.33 -18.89
N GLU A 277 20.19 -2.67 -18.95
CA GLU A 277 21.00 -3.44 -18.01
C GLU A 277 22.48 -3.01 -18.10
N SER A 278 23.12 -2.85 -16.95
CA SER A 278 24.53 -2.44 -16.87
C SER A 278 25.48 -3.61 -17.12
N ASP A 279 26.68 -3.31 -17.60
CA ASP A 279 27.74 -4.28 -17.91
C ASP A 279 28.14 -5.18 -16.73
N ALA A 280 27.89 -4.75 -15.49
CA ALA A 280 28.18 -5.52 -14.28
C ALA A 280 27.21 -6.70 -14.03
N GLU A 281 26.01 -6.69 -14.63
CA GLU A 281 25.08 -7.84 -14.61
C GLU A 281 25.37 -8.84 -15.75
N ARG A 282 26.33 -8.54 -16.64
CA ARG A 282 26.78 -9.45 -17.73
C ARG A 282 27.50 -10.70 -17.22
N VAL A 283 28.00 -10.70 -15.98
CA VAL A 283 28.95 -11.74 -15.49
C VAL A 283 28.25 -12.96 -14.86
N LEU A 284 26.95 -12.91 -14.55
CA LEU A 284 26.31 -13.93 -13.70
C LEU A 284 25.47 -15.01 -14.40
N GLU A 285 25.27 -14.97 -15.72
CA GLU A 285 24.47 -16.01 -16.41
C GLU A 285 24.99 -16.26 -17.84
N SER A 286 25.76 -17.34 -17.99
CA SER A 286 26.34 -17.83 -19.25
C SER A 286 25.28 -18.49 -20.15
N THR A 287 24.45 -17.69 -20.83
CA THR A 287 23.69 -18.18 -22.00
C THR A 287 23.32 -17.01 -22.93
N PRO A 288 23.70 -17.04 -24.22
CA PRO A 288 23.37 -16.00 -25.19
C PRO A 288 21.98 -16.27 -25.78
N SER A 289 20.95 -15.75 -25.14
CA SER A 289 19.63 -15.53 -25.77
C SER A 289 19.25 -14.07 -25.55
N VAL A 290 18.72 -13.43 -26.58
CA VAL A 290 18.42 -11.99 -26.66
C VAL A 290 17.64 -11.52 -25.42
N ARG A 291 18.34 -10.94 -24.44
CA ARG A 291 17.71 -10.45 -23.20
C ARG A 291 16.84 -9.24 -23.53
N THR A 292 15.53 -9.39 -23.29
CA THR A 292 14.52 -8.39 -23.63
C THR A 292 14.50 -7.27 -22.59
N THR A 293 14.93 -6.06 -22.96
CA THR A 293 14.69 -4.85 -22.15
C THR A 293 13.19 -4.58 -22.04
N LEU A 294 12.72 -4.11 -20.88
CA LEU A 294 11.29 -3.82 -20.67
C LEU A 294 10.72 -2.84 -21.71
N GLU A 295 11.53 -1.89 -22.15
CA GLU A 295 11.19 -0.99 -23.26
C GLU A 295 10.89 -1.75 -24.56
N ARG A 296 11.77 -2.68 -24.96
CA ARG A 296 11.59 -3.50 -26.17
C ARG A 296 10.32 -4.34 -26.09
N LEU A 297 10.02 -4.89 -24.90
CA LEU A 297 8.79 -5.65 -24.68
C LEU A 297 7.54 -4.77 -24.88
N ILE A 298 7.52 -3.57 -24.29
CA ILE A 298 6.40 -2.63 -24.43
C ILE A 298 6.25 -2.18 -25.90
N ARG A 299 7.35 -1.86 -26.59
CA ARG A 299 7.31 -1.50 -28.02
C ARG A 299 6.80 -2.65 -28.88
N ARG A 300 7.23 -3.90 -28.64
CA ARG A 300 6.71 -5.08 -29.35
C ARG A 300 5.21 -5.24 -29.15
N VAL A 301 4.70 -5.04 -27.94
CA VAL A 301 3.24 -5.04 -27.69
C VAL A 301 2.54 -3.95 -28.50
N MET A 302 3.07 -2.72 -28.50
CA MET A 302 2.49 -1.63 -29.29
C MET A 302 2.42 -1.98 -30.78
N THR A 303 3.48 -2.58 -31.34
CA THR A 303 3.47 -3.04 -32.74
C THR A 303 2.38 -4.08 -32.97
N LEU A 304 2.26 -5.09 -32.10
CA LEU A 304 1.27 -6.16 -32.23
C LEU A 304 -0.18 -5.68 -32.05
N THR A 305 -0.40 -4.65 -31.24
CA THR A 305 -1.75 -4.10 -30.99
C THR A 305 -2.09 -2.91 -31.89
N GLU A 306 -1.22 -2.51 -32.81
CA GLU A 306 -1.43 -1.36 -33.71
C GLU A 306 -2.65 -1.54 -34.62
N PRO A 307 -2.85 -2.70 -35.28
CA PRO A 307 -4.05 -2.91 -36.10
C PRO A 307 -5.34 -2.82 -35.27
N LEU A 308 -5.29 -3.28 -34.00
CA LEU A 308 -6.43 -3.25 -33.10
C LEU A 308 -6.77 -1.83 -32.62
N ASP A 309 -5.81 -0.91 -32.57
CA ASP A 309 -6.05 0.49 -32.19
C ASP A 309 -6.81 1.25 -33.27
N ALA A 310 -6.52 0.94 -34.54
CA ALA A 310 -7.18 1.54 -35.69
C ALA A 310 -8.69 1.20 -35.72
N GLU A 311 -9.02 -0.05 -35.38
CA GLU A 311 -10.39 -0.56 -35.30
C GLU A 311 -11.07 -0.31 -33.94
N ALA A 312 -10.34 0.17 -32.93
CA ALA A 312 -10.86 0.30 -31.58
C ALA A 312 -11.96 1.38 -31.50
N PRO A 313 -13.02 1.15 -30.70
CA PRO A 313 -13.97 2.18 -30.33
C PRO A 313 -13.27 3.44 -29.79
N VAL A 314 -13.88 4.61 -30.00
CA VAL A 314 -13.32 5.93 -29.62
C VAL A 314 -12.87 5.97 -28.15
N ASP A 315 -13.55 5.24 -27.27
CA ASP A 315 -13.27 5.21 -25.84
C ASP A 315 -12.09 4.28 -25.45
N LEU A 316 -11.65 3.40 -26.34
CA LEU A 316 -10.53 2.47 -26.14
C LEU A 316 -9.28 2.85 -26.96
N LYS A 317 -9.42 3.76 -27.93
CA LYS A 317 -8.34 4.22 -28.80
C LYS A 317 -7.15 4.79 -28.01
N GLY A 318 -5.94 4.50 -28.49
CA GLY A 318 -4.68 4.93 -27.86
C GLY A 318 -4.25 4.11 -26.65
N ARG A 319 -4.89 2.97 -26.36
CA ARG A 319 -4.50 2.05 -25.28
C ARG A 319 -3.50 1.03 -25.78
N VAL A 320 -2.52 0.69 -24.95
CA VAL A 320 -1.52 -0.35 -25.30
C VAL A 320 -2.13 -1.75 -25.28
N TRP A 321 -3.00 -2.01 -24.30
CA TRP A 321 -3.49 -3.36 -24.00
C TRP A 321 -4.84 -3.65 -24.67
N LEU A 322 -4.82 -3.81 -25.98
CA LEU A 322 -6.01 -4.15 -26.77
C LEU A 322 -5.95 -5.60 -27.26
N HIS A 323 -7.06 -6.31 -27.16
CA HIS A 323 -7.19 -7.65 -27.73
C HIS A 323 -8.60 -7.88 -28.28
N ARG A 324 -8.71 -8.78 -29.25
CA ARG A 324 -10.00 -9.23 -29.79
C ARG A 324 -10.54 -10.38 -28.93
N ILE A 325 -11.82 -10.33 -28.56
CA ILE A 325 -12.48 -11.43 -27.86
C ILE A 325 -12.69 -12.58 -28.85
N ARG A 326 -12.36 -13.80 -28.42
CA ARG A 326 -12.40 -14.99 -29.28
C ARG A 326 -13.64 -15.87 -29.08
N SER A 327 -14.34 -15.70 -27.97
CA SER A 327 -15.44 -16.58 -27.58
C SER A 327 -16.51 -15.84 -26.78
N GLY A 328 -17.73 -16.38 -26.81
CA GLY A 328 -18.89 -15.81 -26.12
C GLY A 328 -19.65 -14.78 -26.95
N LYS A 329 -20.60 -14.10 -26.31
CA LYS A 329 -21.54 -13.16 -26.96
C LYS A 329 -20.86 -11.96 -27.63
N ASN A 330 -19.63 -11.64 -27.23
CA ASN A 330 -18.86 -10.50 -27.70
C ASN A 330 -17.69 -10.94 -28.61
N ALA A 331 -17.73 -12.15 -29.15
CA ALA A 331 -16.68 -12.63 -30.05
C ALA A 331 -16.51 -11.68 -31.25
N GLY A 332 -15.25 -11.35 -31.57
CA GLY A 332 -14.90 -10.38 -32.61
C GLY A 332 -14.75 -8.94 -32.12
N GLU A 333 -15.31 -8.58 -30.95
CA GLU A 333 -15.19 -7.23 -30.39
C GLU A 333 -13.80 -6.95 -29.81
N ILE A 334 -13.37 -5.70 -29.89
CA ILE A 334 -12.09 -5.23 -29.33
C ILE A 334 -12.30 -4.74 -27.92
N HIS A 335 -11.54 -5.31 -26.98
CA HIS A 335 -11.58 -4.96 -25.58
C HIS A 335 -10.20 -4.56 -25.06
N ALA A 336 -10.18 -3.67 -24.07
CA ALA A 336 -8.99 -3.40 -23.28
C ALA A 336 -8.90 -4.38 -22.10
N LEU A 337 -7.67 -4.63 -21.62
CA LEU A 337 -7.47 -5.42 -20.40
C LEU A 337 -8.22 -4.83 -19.21
N SER A 338 -8.82 -5.71 -18.42
CA SER A 338 -9.54 -5.38 -17.20
C SER A 338 -8.93 -6.08 -15.98
N ALA A 339 -9.34 -5.68 -14.79
CA ALA A 339 -8.94 -6.38 -13.57
C ALA A 339 -9.42 -7.85 -13.57
N SER A 340 -10.58 -8.13 -14.18
CA SER A 340 -11.14 -9.48 -14.28
C SER A 340 -10.32 -10.36 -15.22
N SER A 341 -9.93 -9.86 -16.40
CA SER A 341 -9.09 -10.60 -17.34
C SER A 341 -7.70 -10.87 -16.76
N LEU A 342 -7.15 -9.91 -16.01
CA LEU A 342 -5.89 -10.09 -15.29
C LEU A 342 -6.01 -11.18 -14.21
N GLY A 343 -7.11 -11.21 -13.46
CA GLY A 343 -7.38 -12.25 -12.46
C GLY A 343 -7.42 -13.65 -13.07
N TYR A 344 -8.14 -13.81 -14.20
CA TYR A 344 -8.19 -15.08 -14.93
C TYR A 344 -6.80 -15.52 -15.42
N ALA A 345 -6.05 -14.60 -16.03
CA ALA A 345 -4.70 -14.88 -16.53
C ALA A 345 -3.73 -15.26 -15.40
N VAL A 346 -3.84 -14.63 -14.23
CA VAL A 346 -3.05 -15.01 -13.05
C VAL A 346 -3.38 -16.44 -12.61
N THR A 347 -4.66 -16.81 -12.50
CA THR A 347 -5.07 -18.16 -12.12
C THR A 347 -4.55 -19.21 -13.12
N SER A 348 -4.69 -18.92 -14.43
CA SER A 348 -4.13 -19.76 -15.50
C SER A 348 -2.62 -19.92 -15.38
N LEU A 349 -1.88 -18.83 -15.16
CA LEU A 349 -0.42 -18.85 -15.00
C LEU A 349 0.01 -19.68 -13.78
N VAL A 350 -0.64 -19.49 -12.63
CA VAL A 350 -0.31 -20.21 -11.39
C VAL A 350 -0.52 -21.71 -11.57
N ALA A 351 -1.62 -22.11 -12.20
CA ALA A 351 -1.91 -23.51 -12.49
C ALA A 351 -0.92 -24.10 -13.53
N ARG A 352 -0.68 -23.41 -14.64
CA ARG A 352 0.20 -23.88 -15.73
C ARG A 352 1.63 -24.13 -15.27
N TYR A 353 2.14 -23.31 -14.35
CA TYR A 353 3.52 -23.38 -13.86
C TYR A 353 3.64 -23.94 -12.44
N ASN A 354 2.55 -24.48 -11.86
CA ASN A 354 2.50 -25.04 -10.50
C ASN A 354 3.18 -24.13 -9.45
N LEU A 355 2.87 -22.83 -9.51
CA LEU A 355 3.48 -21.86 -8.60
C LEU A 355 2.89 -22.02 -7.19
N THR A 356 3.73 -22.35 -6.21
CA THR A 356 3.33 -22.54 -4.81
C THR A 356 3.98 -21.53 -3.88
N ASN A 357 3.28 -21.23 -2.77
CA ASN A 357 3.83 -20.46 -1.66
C ASN A 357 4.65 -21.36 -0.71
N SER A 358 5.21 -20.78 0.35
CA SER A 358 5.97 -21.52 1.37
C SER A 358 5.18 -22.65 2.05
N ASP A 359 3.85 -22.54 2.10
CA ASP A 359 2.95 -23.52 2.74
C ASP A 359 2.44 -24.58 1.75
N GLY A 360 2.99 -24.63 0.53
CA GLY A 360 2.56 -25.57 -0.51
C GLY A 360 1.23 -25.26 -1.20
N ARG A 361 0.58 -24.14 -0.86
CA ARG A 361 -0.67 -23.67 -1.49
C ARG A 361 -0.39 -22.91 -2.79
N PRO A 362 -1.37 -22.79 -3.71
CA PRO A 362 -1.21 -22.00 -4.93
C PRO A 362 -0.79 -20.55 -4.63
N LEU A 363 0.21 -20.06 -5.36
CA LEU A 363 0.80 -18.75 -5.11
C LEU A 363 -0.20 -17.64 -5.45
N ARG A 364 -0.62 -16.88 -4.44
CA ARG A 364 -1.48 -15.70 -4.65
C ARG A 364 -0.69 -14.55 -5.27
N ILE A 365 -0.95 -14.24 -6.53
CA ILE A 365 -0.30 -13.15 -7.27
C ILE A 365 -1.32 -12.03 -7.52
N ASN A 366 -0.93 -10.79 -7.27
CA ASN A 366 -1.64 -9.61 -7.75
C ASN A 366 -0.68 -8.42 -7.86
N ILE A 367 -1.03 -7.39 -8.62
CA ILE A 367 -0.15 -6.22 -8.85
C ILE A 367 0.20 -5.50 -7.54
N SER A 368 -0.70 -5.46 -6.55
CA SER A 368 -0.39 -4.86 -5.24
C SER A 368 0.71 -5.62 -4.50
N ARG A 369 0.67 -6.96 -4.55
CA ARG A 369 1.70 -7.85 -4.02
C ARG A 369 3.02 -7.68 -4.79
N LEU A 370 2.98 -7.57 -6.12
CA LEU A 370 4.17 -7.29 -6.94
C LEU A 370 4.79 -5.92 -6.61
N ARG A 371 3.97 -4.89 -6.41
CA ARG A 371 4.39 -3.56 -5.98
C ARG A 371 5.06 -3.59 -4.60
N LYS A 372 4.55 -4.39 -3.66
CA LYS A 372 5.18 -4.66 -2.36
C LYS A 372 6.54 -5.36 -2.50
N THR A 373 6.61 -6.40 -3.34
CA THR A 373 7.86 -7.09 -3.66
C THR A 373 8.91 -6.15 -4.26
N PHE A 374 8.49 -5.26 -5.16
CA PHE A 374 9.38 -4.25 -5.73
C PHE A 374 9.86 -3.25 -4.67
N ALA A 375 8.95 -2.74 -3.83
CA ALA A 375 9.28 -1.82 -2.73
C ALA A 375 10.35 -2.40 -1.80
N ASN A 376 10.14 -3.62 -1.31
CA ASN A 376 11.08 -4.29 -0.42
C ASN A 376 12.43 -4.52 -1.10
N ARG A 377 12.44 -4.92 -2.38
CA ARG A 377 13.69 -5.09 -3.14
C ARG A 377 14.46 -3.78 -3.27
N ILE A 378 13.80 -2.66 -3.59
CA ILE A 378 14.48 -1.37 -3.69
C ILE A 378 15.04 -0.97 -2.32
N PHE A 379 14.24 -1.11 -1.25
CA PHE A 379 14.68 -0.82 0.10
C PHE A 379 15.90 -1.64 0.51
N GLU A 380 15.93 -2.93 0.19
CA GLU A 380 17.08 -3.80 0.38
C GLU A 380 18.29 -3.37 -0.46
N LEU A 381 18.10 -2.99 -1.72
CA LEU A 381 19.16 -2.54 -2.62
C LEU A 381 19.73 -1.16 -2.25
N THR A 382 18.92 -0.31 -1.63
CA THR A 382 19.29 1.03 -1.15
C THR A 382 19.64 1.03 0.32
N ASP A 383 19.93 -0.14 0.90
CA ASP A 383 20.39 -0.32 2.29
C ASP A 383 19.51 0.37 3.34
N GLY A 384 18.20 0.38 3.11
CA GLY A 384 17.22 0.96 4.02
C GLY A 384 16.90 2.44 3.79
N ASP A 385 17.38 3.05 2.70
CA ASP A 385 16.99 4.41 2.33
C ASP A 385 15.50 4.51 1.94
N LEU A 386 14.70 4.96 2.91
CA LEU A 386 13.27 5.21 2.77
C LEU A 386 12.96 6.28 1.72
N ALA A 387 13.79 7.33 1.61
CA ALA A 387 13.55 8.44 0.68
C ALA A 387 13.72 7.96 -0.76
N THR A 388 14.82 7.26 -1.06
CA THR A 388 15.04 6.68 -2.39
C THR A 388 13.99 5.62 -2.74
N THR A 389 13.58 4.79 -1.77
CA THR A 389 12.49 3.82 -1.96
C THR A 389 11.15 4.50 -2.26
N ALA A 390 10.83 5.60 -1.57
CA ALA A 390 9.61 6.36 -1.80
C ALA A 390 9.59 7.01 -3.19
N VAL A 391 10.71 7.61 -3.61
CA VAL A 391 10.88 8.16 -4.97
C VAL A 391 10.71 7.06 -6.01
N ALA A 392 11.35 5.90 -5.80
CA ALA A 392 11.22 4.75 -6.69
C ALA A 392 9.77 4.26 -6.79
N LEU A 393 8.94 4.37 -5.75
CA LEU A 393 7.52 3.99 -5.79
C LEU A 393 6.58 5.11 -6.30
N GLY A 394 7.10 6.32 -6.45
CA GLY A 394 6.31 7.53 -6.72
C GLY A 394 5.35 7.88 -5.58
N ASN A 395 5.81 7.71 -4.34
CA ASN A 395 5.13 7.96 -3.07
C ASN A 395 5.91 8.97 -2.22
N THR A 396 5.30 9.48 -1.15
CA THR A 396 6.04 10.21 -0.10
C THR A 396 6.69 9.22 0.89
N PRO A 397 7.79 9.61 1.57
CA PRO A 397 8.46 8.76 2.57
C PRO A 397 7.51 8.18 3.62
N ARG A 398 6.59 9.01 4.15
CA ARG A 398 5.56 8.59 5.12
C ARG A 398 4.64 7.48 4.58
N VAL A 399 4.26 7.55 3.31
CA VAL A 399 3.37 6.54 2.68
C VAL A 399 4.13 5.26 2.39
N ALA A 400 5.42 5.35 2.03
CA ALA A 400 6.30 4.20 1.82
C ALA A 400 6.53 3.42 3.12
N ASP A 401 6.80 4.13 4.21
CA ASP A 401 7.00 3.59 5.55
C ASP A 401 5.77 2.80 6.04
N GLN A 402 4.61 3.45 6.10
CA GLN A 402 3.39 2.84 6.64
C GLN A 402 2.82 1.70 5.79
N ASN A 403 2.89 1.83 4.45
CA ASN A 403 2.12 0.96 3.56
C ASN A 403 2.97 -0.02 2.77
N TYR A 404 4.29 0.06 2.75
CA TYR A 404 5.12 -0.76 1.86
C TYR A 404 6.25 -1.48 2.58
N LEU A 405 6.85 -0.88 3.59
CA LEU A 405 7.90 -1.49 4.39
C LEU A 405 7.29 -2.30 5.55
N ALA A 406 6.79 -3.48 5.23
CA ALA A 406 6.66 -4.50 6.27
C ALA A 406 8.09 -5.02 6.53
N PRO A 407 8.59 -5.04 7.78
CA PRO A 407 9.89 -5.62 8.05
C PRO A 407 9.85 -7.08 7.55
N GLY A 408 10.76 -7.44 6.63
CA GLY A 408 10.90 -8.82 6.18
C GLY A 408 11.19 -9.75 7.36
N GLU A 409 10.99 -11.06 7.24
CA GLU A 409 11.20 -11.99 8.37
C GLU A 409 12.55 -11.81 9.06
N VAL A 410 13.61 -11.54 8.30
CA VAL A 410 14.95 -11.24 8.84
C VAL A 410 15.00 -9.92 9.60
N ALA A 411 14.32 -8.87 9.11
CA ALA A 411 14.21 -7.60 9.83
C ALA A 411 13.30 -7.73 11.06
N ARG A 412 12.17 -8.44 10.98
CA ARG A 412 11.32 -8.74 12.13
C ARG A 412 12.08 -9.50 13.21
N ARG A 413 12.89 -10.51 12.83
CA ARG A 413 13.75 -11.29 13.74
C ARG A 413 14.82 -10.42 14.42
N ASN A 414 15.50 -9.56 13.67
CA ASN A 414 16.50 -8.63 14.22
C ASN A 414 15.86 -7.58 15.15
N TRP A 415 14.62 -7.18 14.89
CA TRP A 415 13.88 -6.21 15.71
C TRP A 415 13.19 -6.85 16.93
N GLN A 416 12.76 -8.11 16.84
CA GLN A 416 12.25 -8.90 17.97
C GLN A 416 13.35 -9.10 19.03
N PHE A 417 14.57 -9.39 18.59
CA PHE A 417 15.75 -9.43 19.46
C PHE A 417 15.97 -8.11 20.23
N MET A 418 15.87 -6.96 19.55
CA MET A 418 15.96 -5.64 20.21
C MET A 418 14.78 -5.35 21.15
N GLY A 419 13.59 -5.88 20.84
CA GLY A 419 12.38 -5.69 21.63
C GLY A 419 12.35 -6.53 22.91
N GLU A 420 12.79 -7.78 22.88
CA GLU A 420 12.74 -8.69 24.04
C GLU A 420 13.76 -8.33 25.12
N VAL A 421 14.97 -7.89 24.73
CA VAL A 421 15.96 -7.35 25.68
C VAL A 421 15.45 -6.05 26.32
N LEU A 422 14.79 -5.18 25.54
CA LEU A 422 14.19 -3.95 26.05
C LEU A 422 12.99 -4.22 26.99
N VAL A 423 12.21 -5.27 26.73
CA VAL A 423 11.08 -5.67 27.58
C VAL A 423 11.57 -6.29 28.89
N GLN A 424 12.60 -7.12 28.87
CA GLN A 424 13.24 -7.65 30.09
C GLN A 424 13.83 -6.53 30.96
N GLU A 425 14.40 -5.48 30.36
CA GLU A 425 14.90 -4.31 31.10
C GLU A 425 13.77 -3.38 31.61
N LEU A 426 12.65 -3.28 30.89
CA LEU A 426 11.42 -2.61 31.38
C LEU A 426 10.86 -3.32 32.61
N LEU A 427 10.82 -4.65 32.58
CA LEU A 427 10.34 -5.49 33.67
C LEU A 427 11.24 -5.41 34.90
N THR A 428 12.55 -5.24 34.71
CA THR A 428 13.53 -5.07 35.80
C THR A 428 13.77 -3.62 36.22
N GLN A 429 13.06 -2.65 35.62
CA GLN A 429 13.18 -1.21 35.90
C GLN A 429 14.62 -0.66 35.81
N THR A 430 15.47 -1.26 34.98
CA THR A 430 16.88 -0.86 34.81
C THR A 430 17.09 0.16 33.68
N ILE A 431 16.00 0.54 32.99
CA ILE A 431 16.06 1.47 31.86
C ILE A 431 16.42 2.87 32.32
N GLY A 432 17.52 3.38 31.76
CA GLY A 432 18.11 4.68 32.09
C GLY A 432 19.33 4.58 33.01
N ALA A 433 19.38 3.61 33.93
CA ALA A 433 20.54 3.39 34.80
C ALA A 433 21.74 2.81 34.03
N THR A 434 21.48 1.92 33.06
CA THR A 434 22.52 1.24 32.25
C THR A 434 22.90 2.03 30.99
N TYR A 435 22.11 3.02 30.56
CA TYR A 435 22.22 3.68 29.24
C TYR A 435 23.34 4.73 29.10
N LYS A 436 24.14 4.97 30.15
CA LYS A 436 25.47 5.62 29.99
C LYS A 436 26.50 4.68 29.35
N ASN A 437 26.25 3.37 29.41
CA ASN A 437 27.09 2.31 28.85
C ASN A 437 26.36 1.66 27.66
N THR A 438 26.71 2.06 26.44
CA THR A 438 26.29 1.34 25.22
C THR A 438 26.78 -0.12 25.27
N PRO A 439 26.17 -1.05 24.51
CA PRO A 439 26.60 -2.44 24.44
C PRO A 439 28.00 -2.67 23.85
N MET A 440 28.70 -1.60 23.43
CA MET A 440 30.06 -1.64 22.88
C MET A 440 31.08 -0.81 23.70
N GLY A 441 30.61 0.17 24.49
CA GLY A 441 31.44 1.19 25.17
C GLY A 441 30.61 2.29 25.84
N ARG A 442 31.15 3.47 26.08
CA ARG A 442 30.45 4.58 26.76
C ARG A 442 29.99 5.67 25.79
N CYS A 443 28.84 6.28 26.09
CA CYS A 443 28.30 7.42 25.33
C CYS A 443 28.29 8.68 26.21
N ALA A 444 28.90 9.76 25.70
CA ALA A 444 28.93 11.04 26.38
C ALA A 444 27.60 11.80 26.31
N ASP A 445 26.88 11.70 25.18
CA ASP A 445 25.59 12.36 24.99
C ASP A 445 24.61 11.49 24.16
N PRO A 446 23.70 10.76 24.81
CA PRO A 446 22.71 9.92 24.14
C PRO A 446 21.53 10.71 23.57
N VAL A 447 21.36 12.00 23.90
CA VAL A 447 20.20 12.81 23.50
C VAL A 447 20.54 13.73 22.32
N ASN A 448 21.71 14.38 22.35
CA ASN A 448 22.14 15.32 21.30
C ASN A 448 23.35 14.84 20.49
N GLY A 449 23.86 13.64 20.74
CA GLY A 449 25.00 13.07 20.02
C GLY A 449 24.83 13.08 18.49
N GLN A 450 25.95 12.96 17.77
CA GLN A 450 26.02 13.10 16.31
C GLN A 450 24.97 12.29 15.52
N TYR A 451 24.62 11.10 16.02
CA TYR A 451 23.63 10.20 15.42
C TYR A 451 22.33 10.07 16.24
N ALA A 452 22.14 10.92 17.26
CA ALA A 452 20.96 10.90 18.10
C ALA A 452 19.72 11.42 17.36
N PRO A 453 18.51 10.95 17.71
CA PRO A 453 17.27 11.36 17.06
C PRO A 453 16.87 12.82 17.33
N LYS A 454 17.47 13.48 18.33
CA LYS A 454 17.25 14.90 18.71
C LYS A 454 15.76 15.23 18.91
N ARG A 455 15.04 14.34 19.60
CA ARG A 455 13.63 14.52 19.98
C ARG A 455 13.50 14.42 21.49
N GLU A 456 12.57 15.20 22.04
CA GLU A 456 12.28 15.24 23.47
C GLU A 456 11.87 13.84 23.96
N GLY A 457 12.58 13.32 24.97
CA GLY A 457 12.36 11.99 25.54
C GLY A 457 12.94 10.79 24.76
N ALA A 458 13.63 11.00 23.64
CA ALA A 458 14.20 9.91 22.82
C ALA A 458 15.72 9.78 22.99
N THR A 459 16.21 8.56 23.26
CA THR A 459 17.65 8.23 23.34
C THR A 459 18.18 7.63 22.04
N CYS A 460 19.47 7.83 21.77
CA CYS A 460 20.16 7.28 20.61
C CYS A 460 20.31 5.75 20.71
N THR A 461 19.76 5.03 19.73
CA THR A 461 19.82 3.55 19.63
C THR A 461 20.67 3.06 18.46
N ASN A 462 21.42 3.96 17.81
CA ASN A 462 22.20 3.65 16.61
C ASN A 462 23.58 3.07 16.93
N PHE A 463 23.60 1.89 17.57
CA PHE A 463 24.81 1.29 18.13
C PHE A 463 25.86 0.90 17.08
N ILE A 464 25.44 0.58 15.85
CA ILE A 464 26.35 0.26 14.74
C ILE A 464 27.25 1.45 14.38
N ASN A 465 26.74 2.68 14.53
CA ASN A 465 27.48 3.90 14.23
C ASN A 465 28.26 4.45 15.43
N CYS A 466 28.22 3.79 16.60
CA CYS A 466 28.96 4.25 17.78
C CYS A 466 30.46 4.41 17.52
N LEU A 467 31.09 3.48 16.81
CA LEU A 467 32.54 3.52 16.49
C LEU A 467 32.96 4.72 15.63
N ARG A 468 32.00 5.40 15.00
CA ARG A 468 32.21 6.60 14.16
C ARG A 468 31.70 7.88 14.83
N CYS A 469 31.05 7.75 15.98
CA CYS A 469 30.46 8.86 16.69
C CYS A 469 31.53 9.60 17.47
N SER A 470 31.57 10.91 17.33
CA SER A 470 32.43 11.81 18.12
C SER A 470 32.19 11.73 19.64
N HIS A 471 31.02 11.25 20.06
CA HIS A 471 30.60 11.19 21.46
C HIS A 471 30.78 9.80 22.07
N TYR A 472 31.49 8.90 21.38
CA TYR A 472 31.73 7.54 21.81
C TYR A 472 33.14 7.37 22.38
N ALA A 473 33.24 6.72 23.55
CA ALA A 473 34.49 6.48 24.23
C ALA A 473 34.59 5.00 24.67
N VAL A 474 35.79 4.44 24.58
CA VAL A 474 36.08 3.06 25.00
C VAL A 474 37.09 3.10 26.13
N THR A 475 36.76 2.47 27.26
CA THR A 475 37.69 2.28 28.39
C THR A 475 38.24 0.85 28.41
N ALA A 476 39.26 0.60 29.23
CA ALA A 476 39.85 -0.73 29.37
C ALA A 476 38.82 -1.80 29.80
N GLU A 477 37.82 -1.42 30.59
CA GLU A 477 36.73 -2.29 31.06
C GLU A 477 35.75 -2.65 29.92
N ASP A 478 35.64 -1.79 28.91
CA ASP A 478 34.72 -1.97 27.79
C ASP A 478 35.32 -2.82 26.66
N LEU A 479 36.62 -3.12 26.71
CA LEU A 479 37.31 -3.94 25.69
C LEU A 479 36.64 -5.30 25.49
N TYR A 480 36.16 -5.92 26.56
CA TYR A 480 35.43 -7.18 26.49
C TYR A 480 34.11 -7.08 25.68
N LYS A 481 33.36 -5.99 25.86
CA LYS A 481 32.11 -5.72 25.12
C LYS A 481 32.40 -5.42 23.66
N LEU A 482 33.44 -4.61 23.42
CA LEU A 482 33.90 -4.24 22.09
C LEU A 482 34.36 -5.47 21.29
N PHE A 483 35.14 -6.36 21.90
CA PHE A 483 35.58 -7.60 21.25
C PHE A 483 34.45 -8.62 21.07
N SER A 484 33.45 -8.63 21.96
CA SER A 484 32.25 -9.46 21.77
C SER A 484 31.47 -9.04 20.53
N PHE A 485 31.32 -7.71 20.32
CA PHE A 485 30.74 -7.17 19.10
C PHE A 485 31.60 -7.45 17.86
N TYR A 486 32.93 -7.31 17.98
CA TYR A 486 33.89 -7.64 16.92
C TYR A 486 33.71 -9.07 16.41
N PHE A 487 33.68 -10.06 17.32
CA PHE A 487 33.49 -11.46 16.93
C PHE A 487 32.10 -11.71 16.37
N ARG A 488 31.05 -11.06 16.90
CA ARG A 488 29.71 -11.15 16.31
C ARG A 488 29.69 -10.68 14.86
N VAL A 489 30.30 -9.54 14.55
CA VAL A 489 30.39 -9.00 13.18
C VAL A 489 31.16 -9.95 12.26
N LEU A 490 32.21 -10.62 12.75
CA LEU A 490 32.94 -11.64 11.99
C LEU A 490 32.12 -12.90 11.75
N THR A 491 31.38 -13.39 12.74
CA THR A 491 30.51 -14.57 12.61
C THR A 491 29.39 -14.32 11.61
N GLU A 492 28.82 -13.11 11.58
CA GLU A 492 27.80 -12.74 10.59
C GLU A 492 28.31 -12.72 9.14
N ARG A 493 29.64 -12.69 8.93
CA ARG A 493 30.23 -12.75 7.57
C ARG A 493 29.84 -14.01 6.81
N SER A 494 29.69 -15.15 7.49
CA SER A 494 29.28 -16.42 6.86
C SER A 494 27.77 -16.49 6.61
N ARG A 495 26.98 -15.71 7.36
CA ARG A 495 25.51 -15.67 7.31
C ARG A 495 24.98 -14.57 6.37
N MET A 496 25.83 -13.64 5.95
CA MET A 496 25.47 -12.51 5.09
C MET A 496 26.08 -12.60 3.69
N ASP A 497 25.50 -11.85 2.74
CA ASP A 497 26.11 -11.65 1.42
C ASP A 497 27.51 -11.02 1.55
N LYS A 498 28.49 -11.58 0.83
CA LYS A 498 29.90 -11.17 0.93
C LYS A 498 30.13 -9.71 0.53
N ARG A 499 29.41 -9.18 -0.46
CA ARG A 499 29.55 -7.78 -0.92
C ARG A 499 28.91 -6.83 0.08
N ARG A 500 27.75 -7.19 0.63
CA ARG A 500 27.08 -6.44 1.69
C ARG A 500 27.94 -6.33 2.95
N TRP A 501 28.49 -7.45 3.41
CA TRP A 501 29.38 -7.47 4.57
C TRP A 501 30.63 -6.61 4.34
N ALA A 502 31.23 -6.69 3.14
CA ALA A 502 32.38 -5.88 2.77
C ALA A 502 32.13 -4.37 2.82
N ARG A 503 30.93 -3.92 2.41
CA ARG A 503 30.57 -2.50 2.39
C ARG A 503 30.15 -1.97 3.76
N GLU A 504 29.27 -2.67 4.45
CA GLU A 504 28.61 -2.18 5.67
C GLU A 504 29.32 -2.56 6.96
N TYR A 505 30.08 -3.66 6.98
CA TYR A 505 30.61 -4.22 8.22
C TYR A 505 32.13 -4.42 8.22
N ALA A 506 32.78 -4.57 7.07
CA ALA A 506 34.24 -4.83 7.05
C ALA A 506 35.08 -3.69 7.61
N HIS A 507 34.54 -2.46 7.63
CA HIS A 507 35.21 -1.33 8.26
C HIS A 507 35.19 -1.42 9.79
N ILE A 508 34.26 -2.16 10.39
CA ILE A 508 34.08 -2.25 11.85
C ILE A 508 35.25 -2.98 12.51
N PRO A 509 35.63 -4.21 12.10
CA PRO A 509 36.85 -4.86 12.59
C PRO A 509 38.10 -4.00 12.40
N ARG A 510 38.24 -3.35 11.24
CA ARG A 510 39.38 -2.48 10.92
C ARG A 510 39.46 -1.27 11.84
N LEU A 511 38.34 -0.61 12.14
CA LEU A 511 38.31 0.52 13.07
C LEU A 511 38.66 0.07 14.49
N ILE A 512 38.18 -1.10 14.91
CA ILE A 512 38.51 -1.63 16.23
C ILE A 512 40.02 -1.90 16.31
N ASP A 513 40.59 -2.67 15.40
CA ASP A 513 42.00 -3.05 15.45
C ASP A 513 42.95 -1.88 15.19
N HIS A 514 42.74 -1.15 14.09
CA HIS A 514 43.71 -0.16 13.61
C HIS A 514 43.52 1.24 14.18
N TYR A 515 42.33 1.55 14.72
CA TYR A 515 42.05 2.88 15.27
C TYR A 515 41.90 2.84 16.79
N ILE A 516 41.03 1.97 17.34
CA ILE A 516 40.78 1.96 18.79
C ILE A 516 41.92 1.27 19.53
N ILE A 517 42.28 0.04 19.15
CA ILE A 517 43.30 -0.74 19.84
C ILE A 517 44.71 -0.21 19.57
N ALA A 518 45.07 -0.01 18.30
CA ALA A 518 46.41 0.47 17.94
C ALA A 518 46.72 1.85 18.55
N GLU A 519 45.77 2.80 18.54
CA GLU A 519 45.98 4.12 19.14
C GLU A 519 45.95 4.05 20.67
N GLY A 520 45.09 3.20 21.26
CA GLY A 520 45.06 2.99 22.70
C GLY A 520 46.35 2.36 23.25
N LEU A 521 46.99 1.46 22.51
CA LEU A 521 48.32 0.92 22.83
C LEU A 521 49.40 1.99 22.65
N ARG A 522 49.37 2.74 21.55
CA ARG A 522 50.34 3.83 21.27
C ARG A 522 50.32 4.91 22.35
N ARG A 523 49.14 5.29 22.83
CA ARG A 523 48.95 6.31 23.89
C ARG A 523 49.14 5.77 25.30
N GLY A 524 49.44 4.47 25.45
CA GLY A 524 49.56 3.81 26.76
C GLY A 524 48.25 3.72 27.55
N THR A 525 47.11 4.03 26.94
CA THR A 525 45.77 3.94 27.55
C THR A 525 45.36 2.48 27.74
N PHE A 526 45.80 1.59 26.85
CA PHE A 526 45.62 0.14 26.97
C PHE A 526 46.98 -0.54 27.14
N LYS A 527 47.03 -1.56 27.99
CA LYS A 527 48.18 -2.47 28.11
C LYS A 527 47.94 -3.69 27.22
N ALA A 528 48.95 -4.14 26.50
CA ALA A 528 48.84 -5.28 25.58
C ALA A 528 48.25 -6.53 26.25
N ALA A 529 48.68 -6.83 27.48
CA ALA A 529 48.16 -7.96 28.26
C ALA A 529 46.64 -7.87 28.53
N VAL A 530 46.11 -6.66 28.75
CA VAL A 530 44.67 -6.44 29.01
C VAL A 530 43.85 -6.57 27.73
N VAL A 531 44.40 -6.08 26.60
CA VAL A 531 43.76 -6.22 25.28
C VAL A 531 43.63 -7.69 24.90
N GLU A 532 44.71 -8.46 25.00
CA GLU A 532 44.71 -9.88 24.66
C GLU A 532 43.81 -10.69 25.61
N ALA A 533 43.85 -10.41 26.92
CA ALA A 533 42.95 -11.07 27.88
C ALA A 533 41.47 -10.77 27.60
N ALA A 534 41.11 -9.53 27.27
CA ALA A 534 39.74 -9.15 26.93
C ALA A 534 39.27 -9.76 25.60
N ARG A 535 40.17 -9.85 24.62
CA ARG A 535 39.92 -10.47 23.31
C ARG A 535 39.68 -11.97 23.47
N GLU A 536 40.53 -12.67 24.22
CA GLU A 536 40.38 -14.10 24.46
C GLU A 536 39.11 -14.41 25.26
N ARG A 537 38.83 -13.60 26.29
CA ARG A 537 37.57 -13.69 27.05
C ARG A 537 36.36 -13.55 26.14
N ALA A 538 36.33 -12.56 25.25
CA ALA A 538 35.21 -12.34 24.33
C ALA A 538 35.06 -13.46 23.28
N ARG A 539 36.14 -14.19 22.98
CA ARG A 539 36.13 -15.34 22.06
C ARG A 539 35.52 -16.58 22.72
N ILE A 540 35.88 -16.85 23.97
CA ILE A 540 35.42 -18.03 24.73
C ILE A 540 34.00 -17.81 25.28
N LEU A 541 33.76 -16.64 25.88
CA LEU A 541 32.50 -16.29 26.51
C LEU A 541 32.11 -14.89 26.05
N PRO A 542 31.35 -14.75 24.94
CA PRO A 542 30.98 -13.43 24.45
C PRO A 542 29.95 -12.79 25.39
N HIS A 543 29.90 -11.46 25.41
CA HIS A 543 28.93 -10.73 26.22
C HIS A 543 27.49 -11.16 25.87
N PRO A 544 26.58 -11.38 26.86
CA PRO A 544 25.22 -11.90 26.63
C PRO A 544 24.41 -11.15 25.58
N PHE A 545 24.61 -9.83 25.49
CA PHE A 545 24.00 -8.98 24.46
C PHE A 545 24.37 -9.39 23.01
N TRP A 546 25.45 -10.14 22.80
CA TRP A 546 25.95 -10.52 21.47
C TRP A 546 25.94 -12.05 21.22
N THR A 547 25.47 -12.87 22.17
CA THR A 547 25.54 -14.36 22.10
C THR A 547 24.27 -15.08 21.63
N VAL A 548 23.08 -14.46 21.65
CA VAL A 548 21.83 -15.19 21.38
C VAL A 548 21.65 -15.48 19.88
N ASP A 549 21.53 -16.76 19.53
CA ASP A 549 21.13 -17.24 18.20
C ASP A 549 19.70 -17.82 18.29
N LEU A 550 18.75 -17.22 17.56
CA LEU A 550 17.30 -17.52 17.65
C LEU A 550 16.84 -18.67 16.73
N ILE A 551 17.73 -19.58 16.34
CA ILE A 551 17.39 -20.67 15.41
C ILE A 551 16.71 -21.86 16.14
N ASP A 552 17.04 -22.13 17.40
CA ASP A 552 16.58 -23.38 18.05
C ASP A 552 15.23 -23.29 18.79
N ASN A 553 14.65 -22.10 18.99
CA ASN A 553 13.47 -21.92 19.86
C ASN A 553 12.15 -21.61 19.14
N LEU A 554 12.05 -21.80 17.83
CA LEU A 554 10.80 -21.55 17.07
C LEU A 554 10.11 -22.83 16.54
N GLU A 555 10.50 -24.01 17.01
CA GLU A 555 9.69 -25.24 16.85
C GLU A 555 8.58 -25.39 17.91
N VAL A 556 8.52 -24.51 18.91
CA VAL A 556 7.60 -24.67 20.06
C VAL A 556 6.28 -23.88 19.92
N PHE A 557 6.11 -23.08 18.87
CA PHE A 557 4.84 -22.40 18.60
C PHE A 557 4.45 -22.53 17.12
N ALA A 558 4.21 -23.78 16.72
CA ALA A 558 3.38 -24.13 15.56
C ALA A 558 1.90 -24.01 15.90
#